data_AF-K2RIS8-F1
#
_entry.id   AF-K2RIS8-F1
#
_cell.length_a   1.000
_cell.length_b   1.000
_cell.length_c   1.000
_cell.angle_alpha   90.00
_cell.angle_beta   90.00
_cell.angle_gamma   90.00
#
_symmetry.space_group_name_H-M   'P 1'
#
loop_
_entity.id
_entity.type
_entity.pdbx_description
1 polymer ?
#
loop_
_entity_poly.entity_id
_entity_poly.type
_entity_poly.pdbx_seq_one_letter_code
_entity_poly.pdbx_strand_id
1 'polypeptide(L)'
;MLAVSSALVARDLDRDQSLAASLWSEKFFDYLTRSYSTGVSEPARAMQTVVALCFLSLLDLVSPGSSRASAWEVIGSASRMFVALCEENVDFDDDCQRTGFFLFTVERPSLFCNSAPPRLGLFSPEYEFLSSTFQLHRTLYSISQHFALQPDPLAVDVENLIPLQFQIPPNARLSDMSFAQAQIYLSLHPLFTSPTAGPHSCSSDLLKCIAGAASSFISFTSRLNREHRVVSIWTTAESLLQAGAVWGAYLILSKQGEPKALQGPSFNLLKPGSSMEPLLQCSALLSSFAERWKPGRQYVQAWDAFTEMLWADMDLDTQEQSIYSAQNVILA
;
A
#
# COMPACT_ATOMS: atom_id res chain seq x y z
N MET A 1 11.59 10.75 -3.68
CA MET A 1 10.54 10.36 -4.64
C MET A 1 11.13 9.98 -5.99
N LEU A 2 11.66 10.91 -6.79
CA LEU A 2 12.20 10.59 -8.14
C LEU A 2 13.25 9.47 -8.13
N ALA A 3 14.23 9.49 -7.23
CA ALA A 3 15.27 8.44 -7.17
C ALA A 3 14.72 7.04 -6.87
N VAL A 4 13.75 6.94 -5.95
CA VAL A 4 13.07 5.67 -5.62
C VAL A 4 12.21 5.21 -6.80
N SER A 5 11.46 6.13 -7.40
CA SER A 5 10.66 5.86 -8.59
C SER A 5 11.51 5.37 -9.76
N SER A 6 12.62 6.05 -10.06
CA SER A 6 13.56 5.64 -11.10
C SER A 6 14.21 4.29 -10.80
N ALA A 7 14.55 4.02 -9.54
CA ALA A 7 15.10 2.73 -9.13
C ALA A 7 14.11 1.58 -9.35
N LEU A 8 12.84 1.78 -9.00
CA LEU A 8 11.79 0.77 -9.20
C LEU A 8 11.48 0.56 -10.68
N VAL A 9 11.42 1.63 -11.47
CA VAL A 9 11.28 1.55 -12.94
C VAL A 9 12.46 0.80 -13.56
N ALA A 10 13.68 1.09 -13.13
CA ALA A 10 14.88 0.42 -13.61
C ALA A 10 14.88 -1.08 -13.28
N ARG A 11 14.48 -1.46 -12.05
CA ARG A 11 14.31 -2.88 -11.69
C ARG A 11 13.30 -3.58 -12.59
N ASP A 12 12.16 -2.94 -12.81
CA ASP A 12 11.02 -3.60 -13.45
C ASP A 12 11.16 -3.64 -14.99
N LEU A 13 11.92 -2.73 -15.59
CA LEU A 13 11.97 -2.56 -17.06
C LEU A 13 13.37 -2.59 -17.68
N ASP A 14 14.46 -2.47 -16.91
CA ASP A 14 15.82 -2.27 -17.44
C ASP A 14 16.85 -3.25 -16.84
N ARG A 15 17.20 -4.27 -17.64
CA ARG A 15 18.18 -5.30 -17.25
C ARG A 15 19.61 -4.76 -17.16
N ASP A 16 19.95 -3.75 -17.94
CA ASP A 16 21.30 -3.17 -17.96
C ASP A 16 21.54 -2.31 -16.72
N GLN A 17 20.51 -1.62 -16.23
CA GLN A 17 20.57 -0.93 -14.94
C GLN A 17 20.65 -1.88 -13.75
N SER A 18 20.01 -3.05 -13.83
CA SER A 18 20.17 -4.10 -12.81
C SER A 18 21.61 -4.61 -12.71
N LEU A 19 22.29 -4.76 -13.85
CA LEU A 19 23.71 -5.11 -13.92
C LEU A 19 24.60 -3.98 -13.37
N ALA A 20 24.37 -2.74 -13.81
CA ALA A 20 25.10 -1.59 -13.29
C ALA A 20 24.94 -1.47 -11.77
N ALA A 21 23.71 -1.59 -11.25
CA ALA A 21 23.43 -1.50 -9.82
C ALA A 21 24.20 -2.56 -9.00
N SER A 22 24.35 -3.78 -9.53
CA SER A 22 25.15 -4.82 -8.86
C SER A 22 26.64 -4.46 -8.75
N LEU A 23 27.23 -3.91 -9.82
CA LEU A 23 28.63 -3.47 -9.84
C LEU A 23 28.88 -2.28 -8.92
N TRP A 24 27.92 -1.35 -8.86
CA TRP A 24 27.99 -0.20 -7.95
C TRP A 24 27.83 -0.64 -6.50
N SER A 25 26.95 -1.60 -6.21
CA SER A 25 26.71 -2.10 -4.85
C SER A 25 27.98 -2.68 -4.22
N GLU A 26 28.73 -3.48 -4.98
CA GLU A 26 30.00 -4.06 -4.51
C GLU A 26 31.03 -2.97 -4.18
N LYS A 27 31.24 -2.01 -5.09
CA LYS A 27 32.17 -0.89 -4.89
C LYS A 27 31.79 -0.02 -3.70
N PHE A 28 30.50 0.22 -3.51
CA PHE A 28 30.01 1.09 -2.45
C PHE A 28 30.07 0.43 -1.07
N PHE A 29 29.83 -0.88 -1.01
CA PHE A 29 30.00 -1.67 0.20
C PHE A 29 31.46 -1.69 0.66
N ASP A 30 32.40 -1.84 -0.26
CA ASP A 30 33.84 -1.75 0.05
C ASP A 30 34.23 -0.37 0.58
N TYR A 31 33.68 0.70 0.01
CA TYR A 31 33.89 2.07 0.48
C TYR A 31 33.38 2.26 1.93
N LEU A 32 32.16 1.80 2.21
CA LEU A 32 31.57 1.86 3.55
C LEU A 32 32.42 1.10 4.58
N THR A 33 32.84 -0.13 4.24
CA THR A 33 33.65 -0.97 5.13
C THR A 33 35.00 -0.33 5.46
N ARG A 34 35.64 0.32 4.48
CA ARG A 34 36.89 1.06 4.70
C ARG A 34 36.68 2.32 5.54
N SER A 35 35.59 3.04 5.32
CA SER A 35 35.29 4.30 6.03
C SER A 35 35.03 4.07 7.52
N TYR A 36 34.36 2.96 7.89
CA TYR A 36 34.11 2.58 9.29
C TYR A 36 35.39 2.27 10.10
N SER A 37 36.50 1.90 9.44
CA SER A 37 37.75 1.52 10.11
C SER A 37 38.56 2.72 10.63
N THR A 38 38.24 3.94 10.19
CA THR A 38 38.97 5.15 10.59
C THR A 38 38.17 5.93 11.63
N GLY A 39 38.18 5.42 12.86
CA GLY A 39 37.43 5.94 13.99
C GLY A 39 37.78 7.38 14.35
N VAL A 40 36.92 8.33 13.96
CA VAL A 40 36.59 9.57 14.69
C VAL A 40 35.14 9.92 14.29
N SER A 41 34.25 9.96 15.29
CA SER A 41 32.81 10.25 15.15
C SER A 41 32.58 11.76 14.97
N GLU A 42 32.82 12.26 13.77
CA GLU A 42 32.32 13.58 13.37
C GLU A 42 30.90 13.45 12.81
N PRO A 43 29.94 14.32 13.21
CA PRO A 43 28.56 14.26 12.72
C PRO A 43 28.46 14.35 11.19
N ALA A 44 29.37 15.08 10.54
CA ALA A 44 29.47 15.13 9.08
C ALA A 44 29.78 13.77 8.43
N ARG A 45 30.64 12.95 9.06
CA ARG A 45 30.96 11.59 8.58
C ARG A 45 29.80 10.62 8.81
N ALA A 46 29.09 10.78 9.92
CA ALA A 46 27.92 9.96 10.22
C ALA A 46 26.78 10.25 9.22
N MET A 47 26.54 11.51 8.88
CA MET A 47 25.56 11.89 7.86
C MET A 47 25.94 11.37 6.46
N GLN A 48 27.21 11.47 6.07
CA GLN A 48 27.71 10.85 4.83
C GLN A 48 27.49 9.33 4.81
N THR A 49 27.64 8.67 5.97
CA THR A 49 27.40 7.24 6.11
C THR A 49 25.91 6.92 5.96
N VAL A 50 25.02 7.72 6.52
CA VAL A 50 23.56 7.57 6.32
C VAL A 50 23.21 7.72 4.84
N VAL A 51 23.68 8.79 4.17
CA VAL A 51 23.45 9.01 2.73
C VAL A 51 24.00 7.84 1.91
N ALA A 52 25.15 7.32 2.29
CA ALA A 52 25.77 6.19 1.62
C ALA A 52 24.95 4.89 1.77
N LEU A 53 24.37 4.65 2.95
CA LEU A 53 23.44 3.53 3.17
C LEU A 53 22.11 3.75 2.41
N CYS A 54 21.61 4.98 2.34
CA CYS A 54 20.45 5.33 1.51
C CYS A 54 20.69 5.01 0.03
N PHE A 55 21.87 5.36 -0.49
CA PHE A 55 22.26 5.03 -1.86
C PHE A 55 22.37 3.51 -2.07
N LEU A 56 22.99 2.79 -1.13
CA LEU A 56 23.06 1.33 -1.19
C LEU A 56 21.67 0.69 -1.20
N SER A 57 20.74 1.22 -0.41
CA SER A 57 19.34 0.76 -0.43
C SER A 57 18.67 0.97 -1.79
N LEU A 58 18.93 2.10 -2.47
CA LEU A 58 18.44 2.33 -3.83
C LEU A 58 18.99 1.31 -4.83
N LEU A 59 20.27 0.95 -4.71
CA LEU A 59 20.87 -0.05 -5.60
C LEU A 59 20.29 -1.45 -5.38
N ASP A 60 20.06 -1.85 -4.12
CA ASP A 60 19.38 -3.11 -3.82
C ASP A 60 17.90 -3.08 -4.26
N LEU A 61 17.24 -1.92 -4.26
CA LEU A 61 15.90 -1.76 -4.86
C LEU A 61 15.93 -1.97 -6.38
N VAL A 62 17.00 -1.58 -7.09
CA VAL A 62 17.18 -1.82 -8.53
C VAL A 62 17.52 -3.28 -8.80
N SER A 63 18.36 -3.90 -7.97
CA SER A 63 18.85 -5.27 -8.15
C SER A 63 18.76 -6.03 -6.82
N PRO A 64 17.58 -6.56 -6.46
CA PRO A 64 17.37 -7.22 -5.17
C PRO A 64 18.32 -8.39 -4.95
N GLY A 65 19.01 -8.40 -3.81
CA GLY A 65 19.98 -9.45 -3.46
C GLY A 65 21.37 -9.25 -4.07
N SER A 66 21.63 -8.08 -4.65
CA SER A 66 22.98 -7.70 -5.10
C SER A 66 23.87 -7.25 -3.95
N SER A 67 23.30 -6.77 -2.83
CA SER A 67 24.03 -6.49 -1.60
C SER A 67 24.12 -7.73 -0.70
N ARG A 68 25.19 -7.80 0.11
CA ARG A 68 25.40 -8.87 1.11
C ARG A 68 24.42 -8.81 2.29
N ALA A 69 23.81 -7.65 2.50
CA ALA A 69 22.77 -7.40 3.50
C ALA A 69 21.46 -7.15 2.76
N SER A 70 20.33 -7.51 3.37
CA SER A 70 19.02 -7.17 2.79
C SER A 70 18.81 -5.66 2.79
N ALA A 71 18.10 -5.11 1.80
CA ALA A 71 17.68 -3.69 1.81
C ALA A 71 17.14 -3.25 3.19
N TRP A 72 16.41 -4.12 3.89
CA TRP A 72 15.86 -3.83 5.22
C TRP A 72 16.94 -3.61 6.28
N GLU A 73 17.99 -4.42 6.30
CA GLU A 73 19.10 -4.25 7.24
C GLU A 73 19.86 -2.95 6.97
N VAL A 74 20.01 -2.59 5.70
CA VAL A 74 20.66 -1.35 5.25
C VAL A 74 19.80 -0.13 5.64
N ILE A 75 18.52 -0.13 5.31
CA ILE A 75 17.57 0.94 5.65
C ILE A 75 17.44 1.06 7.17
N GLY A 76 17.21 -0.03 7.89
CA GLY A 76 17.06 -0.02 9.34
C GLY A 76 18.32 0.41 10.08
N SER A 77 19.50 0.19 9.50
CA SER A 77 20.76 0.73 10.01
C SER A 77 20.91 2.21 9.71
N ALA A 78 20.59 2.64 8.48
CA ALA A 78 20.57 4.05 8.10
C ALA A 78 19.62 4.87 8.99
N SER A 79 18.41 4.38 9.23
CA SER A 79 17.42 5.03 10.08
C SER A 79 17.85 5.11 11.54
N ARG A 80 18.48 4.07 12.12
CA ARG A 80 19.02 4.14 13.49
C ARG A 80 20.10 5.20 13.62
N MET A 81 21.03 5.22 12.67
CA MET A 81 22.10 6.21 12.65
C MET A 81 21.55 7.61 12.45
N PHE A 82 20.55 7.76 11.58
CA PHE A 82 19.89 9.03 11.36
C PHE A 82 19.19 9.54 12.62
N VAL A 83 18.43 8.68 13.32
CA VAL A 83 17.77 9.04 14.60
C VAL A 83 18.80 9.44 15.65
N ALA A 84 19.89 8.69 15.80
CA ALA A 84 20.97 9.06 16.74
C ALA A 84 21.59 10.43 16.40
N LEU A 85 21.78 10.73 15.11
CA LEU A 85 22.25 12.05 14.66
C LEU A 85 21.26 13.17 14.95
N CYS A 86 19.96 12.89 14.81
CA CYS A 86 18.88 13.82 15.13
C CYS A 86 18.82 14.14 16.64
N GLU A 87 19.12 13.17 17.49
CA GLU A 87 19.14 13.36 18.95
C GLU A 87 20.37 14.17 19.41
N GLU A 88 21.49 14.08 18.69
CA GLU A 88 22.75 14.76 19.02
C GLU A 88 22.88 16.17 18.41
N ASN A 89 22.21 16.47 17.30
CA ASN A 89 22.25 17.79 16.64
C ASN A 89 20.89 18.49 16.66
N VAL A 90 20.87 19.72 17.18
CA VAL A 90 19.66 20.55 17.28
C VAL A 90 19.33 21.25 15.95
N ASP A 91 20.33 21.47 15.09
CA ASP A 91 20.15 22.16 13.80
C ASP A 91 20.05 21.17 12.63
N PHE A 92 18.88 21.13 12.00
CA PHE A 92 18.63 20.35 10.79
C PHE A 92 18.83 21.21 9.55
N ASP A 93 19.91 20.98 8.81
CA ASP A 93 20.04 21.51 7.46
C ASP A 93 19.04 20.85 6.49
N ASP A 94 18.86 21.47 5.32
CA ASP A 94 17.95 20.98 4.27
C ASP A 94 18.30 19.56 3.80
N ASP A 95 19.58 19.19 3.83
CA ASP A 95 20.05 17.88 3.36
C ASP A 95 19.75 16.76 4.37
N CYS A 96 19.78 17.08 5.66
CA CYS A 96 19.32 16.23 6.75
C CYS A 96 17.82 15.98 6.63
N GLN A 97 17.02 17.02 6.38
CA GLN A 97 15.57 16.86 6.16
C GLN A 97 15.25 16.02 4.92
N ARG A 98 15.96 16.22 3.80
CA ARG A 98 15.79 15.42 2.58
C ARG A 98 16.13 13.95 2.81
N THR A 99 17.17 13.68 3.60
CA THR A 99 17.58 12.32 3.94
C THR A 99 16.57 11.65 4.86
N GLY A 100 16.06 12.37 5.87
CA GLY A 100 14.96 11.89 6.72
C GLY A 100 13.71 11.58 5.91
N PHE A 101 13.33 12.46 4.98
CA PHE A 101 12.19 12.22 4.07
C PHE A 101 12.42 11.01 3.15
N PHE A 102 13.64 10.83 2.63
CA PHE A 102 14.00 9.65 1.84
C PHE A 102 13.81 8.38 2.67
N LEU A 103 14.42 8.32 3.86
CA LEU A 103 14.33 7.15 4.74
C LEU A 103 12.88 6.85 5.12
N PHE A 104 12.11 7.86 5.48
CA PHE A 104 10.68 7.73 5.76
C PHE A 104 9.88 7.18 4.56
N THR A 105 10.22 7.61 3.34
CA THR A 105 9.57 7.13 2.11
C THR A 105 9.91 5.66 1.81
N VAL A 106 11.11 5.20 2.17
CA VAL A 106 11.58 3.85 1.88
C VAL A 106 11.21 2.87 3.01
N GLU A 107 11.11 3.32 4.26
CA GLU A 107 10.61 2.53 5.41
C GLU A 107 9.11 2.17 5.33
N ARG A 108 8.41 2.53 4.24
CA ARG A 108 6.96 2.31 4.13
C ARG A 108 6.60 0.82 4.27
N PRO A 109 5.59 0.49 5.12
CA PRO A 109 5.06 -0.87 5.24
C PRO A 109 4.58 -1.47 3.91
N SER A 110 4.13 -0.61 2.98
CA SER A 110 3.55 -1.01 1.69
C SER A 110 4.56 -1.37 0.59
N LEU A 111 5.86 -1.19 0.83
CA LEU A 111 6.87 -1.58 -0.16
C LEU A 111 7.45 -2.96 0.15
N PHE A 112 7.49 -3.38 1.42
CA PHE A 112 8.24 -4.56 1.86
C PHE A 112 7.67 -5.15 3.17
N CYS A 113 6.40 -5.55 3.18
CA CYS A 113 5.76 -6.33 4.26
C CYS A 113 5.72 -5.72 5.68
N ASN A 114 4.64 -6.01 6.40
CA ASN A 114 4.23 -5.46 7.70
C ASN A 114 5.14 -5.81 8.92
N SER A 115 6.42 -6.13 8.75
CA SER A 115 7.21 -6.82 9.80
C SER A 115 8.06 -5.93 10.71
N ALA A 116 8.15 -4.62 10.50
CA ALA A 116 8.87 -3.74 11.42
C ALA A 116 8.16 -2.39 11.61
N PRO A 117 7.95 -1.92 12.86
CA PRO A 117 7.47 -0.57 13.10
C PRO A 117 8.52 0.43 12.58
N PRO A 118 8.12 1.34 11.67
CA PRO A 118 9.03 2.38 11.17
C PRO A 118 9.54 3.25 12.30
N ARG A 119 10.85 3.48 12.31
CA ARG A 119 11.53 4.15 13.43
C ARG A 119 11.46 5.67 13.32
N LEU A 120 11.12 6.16 12.14
CA LEU A 120 11.00 7.59 11.83
C LEU A 120 9.58 8.15 12.03
N GLY A 121 8.67 7.40 12.66
CA GLY A 121 7.29 7.86 12.90
C GLY A 121 7.16 9.15 13.72
N LEU A 122 8.20 9.53 14.46
CA LEU A 122 8.28 10.78 15.24
C LEU A 122 8.93 11.94 14.46
N PHE A 123 9.46 11.69 13.26
CA PHE A 123 10.07 12.72 12.44
C PHE A 123 8.98 13.67 11.93
N SER A 124 8.91 14.86 12.52
CA SER A 124 8.02 15.94 12.11
C SER A 124 8.88 17.10 11.62
N PRO A 125 9.14 17.23 10.32
CA PRO A 125 9.93 18.36 9.84
C PRO A 125 9.13 19.63 10.13
N GLU A 126 9.78 20.60 10.75
CA GLU A 126 9.15 21.86 11.18
C GLU A 126 8.77 22.77 9.99
N TYR A 127 9.12 22.39 8.75
CA TYR A 127 8.93 23.22 7.56
C TYR A 127 7.66 22.89 6.76
N GLU A 128 6.93 23.96 6.41
CA GLU A 128 5.79 24.04 5.46
C GLU A 128 6.12 23.56 4.03
N PHE A 129 7.39 23.21 3.74
CA PHE A 129 7.86 22.77 2.42
C PHE A 129 7.42 21.34 2.04
N LEU A 130 6.86 20.58 2.98
CA LEU A 130 6.42 19.23 2.72
C LEU A 130 5.10 19.23 1.95
N SER A 131 5.21 18.97 0.65
CA SER A 131 4.08 18.81 -0.28
C SER A 131 2.94 17.97 0.29
N SER A 132 1.72 18.17 -0.22
CA SER A 132 0.53 17.34 0.06
C SER A 132 0.80 15.82 0.11
N THR A 133 1.80 15.35 -0.65
CA THR A 133 2.30 13.97 -0.63
C THR A 133 2.81 13.51 0.74
N PHE A 134 3.49 14.36 1.52
CA PHE A 134 3.99 14.00 2.84
C PHE A 134 2.84 13.85 3.85
N GLN A 135 1.86 14.75 3.82
CA GLN A 135 0.67 14.64 4.67
C GLN A 135 -0.08 13.35 4.40
N LEU A 136 -0.22 12.98 3.12
CA LEU A 136 -0.77 11.69 2.71
C LEU A 136 0.04 10.53 3.28
N HIS A 137 1.37 10.54 3.13
CA HIS A 137 2.22 9.48 3.66
C HIS A 137 2.17 9.34 5.18
N ARG A 138 2.18 10.46 5.92
CA ARG A 138 2.03 10.48 7.37
C ARG A 138 0.68 9.92 7.81
N THR A 139 -0.38 10.22 7.06
CA THR A 139 -1.72 9.68 7.33
C THR A 139 -1.77 8.18 7.14
N LEU A 140 -1.29 7.68 5.99
CA LEU A 140 -1.23 6.23 5.70
C LEU A 140 -0.40 5.48 6.75
N TYR A 141 0.69 6.10 7.19
CA TYR A 141 1.54 5.58 8.25
C TYR A 141 0.80 5.50 9.59
N SER A 142 0.14 6.58 10.00
CA SER A 142 -0.64 6.65 11.24
C SER A 142 -1.73 5.59 11.28
N ILE A 143 -2.43 5.38 10.16
CA ILE A 143 -3.46 4.33 10.03
C ILE A 143 -2.84 2.94 10.20
N SER A 144 -1.75 2.65 9.50
CA SER A 144 -1.05 1.36 9.59
C SER A 144 -0.57 1.08 11.01
N GLN A 145 0.01 2.08 11.70
CA GLN A 145 0.41 1.95 13.09
C GLN A 145 -0.77 1.70 14.02
N HIS A 146 -1.91 2.37 13.79
CA HIS A 146 -3.09 2.17 14.61
C HIS A 146 -3.54 0.71 14.58
N PHE A 147 -3.68 0.10 13.40
CA PHE A 147 -4.05 -1.32 13.29
C PHE A 147 -2.99 -2.28 13.83
N ALA A 148 -1.70 -1.89 13.81
CA ALA A 148 -0.63 -2.71 14.40
C ALA A 148 -0.68 -2.71 15.93
N LEU A 149 -1.04 -1.58 16.55
CA LEU A 149 -1.11 -1.43 18.01
C LEU A 149 -2.47 -1.85 18.58
N GLN A 150 -3.54 -1.61 17.82
CA GLN A 150 -4.91 -1.89 18.21
C GLN A 150 -5.60 -2.69 17.07
N PRO A 151 -5.45 -4.03 17.07
CA PRO A 151 -5.94 -4.89 16.00
C PRO A 151 -7.47 -5.06 15.97
N ASP A 152 -8.20 -4.54 16.97
CA ASP A 152 -9.66 -4.47 17.03
C ASP A 152 -10.11 -3.06 17.49
N PRO A 153 -10.15 -2.08 16.57
CA PRO A 153 -10.48 -0.70 16.90
C PRO A 153 -12.00 -0.46 16.97
N LEU A 154 -12.43 0.52 17.78
CA LEU A 154 -13.83 0.93 17.81
C LEU A 154 -14.19 1.74 16.55
N ALA A 155 -15.44 1.67 16.08
CA ALA A 155 -15.90 2.35 14.87
C ALA A 155 -15.61 3.86 14.84
N VAL A 156 -15.82 4.53 15.97
CA VAL A 156 -15.57 5.97 16.11
C VAL A 156 -14.08 6.28 15.97
N ASP A 157 -13.21 5.41 16.48
CA ASP A 157 -11.77 5.60 16.40
C ASP A 157 -11.28 5.47 14.96
N VAL A 158 -11.84 4.52 14.19
CA VAL A 158 -11.50 4.29 12.77
C VAL A 158 -11.85 5.50 11.90
N GLU A 159 -13.05 6.07 12.06
CA GLU A 159 -13.46 7.25 11.27
C GLU A 159 -12.57 8.47 11.57
N ASN A 160 -12.15 8.62 12.84
CA ASN A 160 -11.25 9.69 13.27
C ASN A 160 -9.81 9.55 12.72
N LEU A 161 -9.43 8.39 12.19
CA LEU A 161 -8.13 8.22 11.53
C LEU A 161 -8.06 8.96 10.18
N ILE A 162 -9.20 9.35 9.60
CA ILE A 162 -9.25 10.04 8.31
C ILE A 162 -9.23 11.55 8.54
N PRO A 163 -8.16 12.27 8.13
CA PRO A 163 -8.08 13.71 8.30
C PRO A 163 -9.19 14.42 7.51
N LEU A 164 -9.70 15.53 8.05
CA LEU A 164 -10.82 16.30 7.48
C LEU A 164 -10.62 16.65 6.00
N GLN A 165 -9.39 16.99 5.59
CA GLN A 165 -9.08 17.34 4.20
C GLN A 165 -9.21 16.16 3.22
N PHE A 166 -9.25 14.92 3.71
CA PHE A 166 -9.43 13.72 2.91
C PHE A 166 -10.79 13.05 3.10
N GLN A 167 -11.65 13.59 3.98
CA GLN A 167 -12.99 13.05 4.15
C GLN A 167 -13.83 13.24 2.89
N ILE A 168 -14.65 12.23 2.57
CA ILE A 168 -15.52 12.27 1.41
C ILE A 168 -16.77 13.05 1.81
N PRO A 169 -17.14 14.13 1.08
CA PRO A 169 -18.36 14.86 1.38
C PRO A 169 -19.58 13.92 1.29
N PRO A 170 -20.58 14.05 2.17
CA PRO A 170 -21.73 13.13 2.21
C PRO A 170 -22.52 13.06 0.90
N ASN A 171 -22.44 14.09 0.04
CA ASN A 171 -23.11 14.15 -1.25
C ASN A 171 -22.20 13.81 -2.45
N ALA A 172 -20.93 13.50 -2.22
CA ALA A 172 -19.99 13.20 -3.30
C ALA A 172 -20.25 11.80 -3.86
N ARG A 173 -20.09 11.63 -5.18
CA ARG A 173 -20.13 10.30 -5.79
C ARG A 173 -18.81 9.60 -5.50
N LEU A 174 -18.84 8.30 -5.21
CA LEU A 174 -17.64 7.49 -5.01
C LEU A 174 -16.71 7.48 -6.23
N SER A 175 -17.27 7.70 -7.43
CA SER A 175 -16.53 7.88 -8.69
C SER A 175 -15.65 9.13 -8.72
N ASP A 176 -15.95 10.14 -7.89
CA ASP A 176 -15.29 11.44 -7.89
C ASP A 176 -14.13 11.47 -6.88
N MET A 177 -13.86 10.33 -6.24
CA MET A 177 -12.79 10.18 -5.26
C MET A 177 -11.42 10.42 -5.88
N SER A 178 -10.63 11.32 -5.29
CA SER A 178 -9.25 11.54 -5.72
C SER A 178 -8.36 10.34 -5.42
N PHE A 179 -7.22 10.21 -6.11
CA PHE A 179 -6.28 9.12 -5.86
C PHE A 179 -5.76 9.11 -4.41
N ALA A 180 -5.50 10.28 -3.82
CA ALA A 180 -5.06 10.39 -2.43
C ALA A 180 -6.13 9.90 -1.44
N GLN A 181 -7.39 10.27 -1.66
CA GLN A 181 -8.52 9.76 -0.88
C GLN A 181 -8.65 8.24 -1.05
N ALA A 182 -8.56 7.73 -2.28
CA ALA A 182 -8.62 6.30 -2.54
C ALA A 182 -7.53 5.53 -1.78
N GLN A 183 -6.30 6.06 -1.73
CA GLN A 183 -5.22 5.45 -0.95
C GLN A 183 -5.49 5.48 0.56
N ILE A 184 -6.03 6.57 1.11
CA ILE A 184 -6.32 6.68 2.55
C ILE A 184 -7.44 5.72 2.95
N TYR A 185 -8.56 5.73 2.24
CA TYR A 185 -9.66 4.81 2.56
C TYR A 185 -9.26 3.35 2.33
N LEU A 186 -8.47 3.06 1.29
CA LEU A 186 -7.94 1.70 1.08
C LEU A 186 -6.98 1.28 2.20
N SER A 187 -6.29 2.19 2.88
CA SER A 187 -5.44 1.82 4.02
C SER A 187 -6.22 1.31 5.24
N LEU A 188 -7.54 1.47 5.24
CA LEU A 188 -8.46 0.82 6.19
C LEU A 188 -8.83 -0.61 5.79
N HIS A 189 -8.17 -1.20 4.78
CA HIS A 189 -8.38 -2.59 4.37
C HIS A 189 -8.28 -3.64 5.48
N PRO A 190 -7.55 -3.46 6.61
CA PRO A 190 -7.55 -4.45 7.67
C PRO A 190 -8.95 -4.79 8.19
N LEU A 191 -9.93 -3.88 8.08
CA LEU A 191 -11.34 -4.14 8.42
C LEU A 191 -12.01 -5.22 7.55
N PHE A 192 -11.42 -5.51 6.38
CA PHE A 192 -11.88 -6.55 5.45
C PHE A 192 -10.95 -7.76 5.44
N THR A 193 -9.64 -7.54 5.62
CA THR A 193 -8.61 -8.55 5.37
C THR A 193 -8.01 -9.13 6.65
N SER A 194 -8.20 -8.50 7.81
CA SER A 194 -7.71 -9.02 9.09
C SER A 194 -8.75 -9.92 9.73
N PRO A 195 -8.35 -11.07 10.32
CA PRO A 195 -9.27 -11.87 11.13
C PRO A 195 -9.67 -11.18 12.44
N THR A 196 -8.90 -10.17 12.89
CA THR A 196 -9.12 -9.48 14.18
C THR A 196 -9.89 -8.17 14.03
N ALA A 197 -9.68 -7.44 12.95
CA ALA A 197 -10.40 -6.21 12.65
C ALA A 197 -11.50 -6.58 11.66
N GLY A 198 -12.73 -6.75 12.15
CA GLY A 198 -13.83 -7.16 11.29
C GLY A 198 -14.66 -5.99 10.77
N PRO A 199 -15.49 -6.22 9.74
CA PRO A 199 -16.38 -5.20 9.17
C PRO A 199 -17.45 -4.74 10.17
N HIS A 200 -17.71 -5.53 11.22
CA HIS A 200 -18.59 -5.18 12.33
C HIS A 200 -18.09 -3.98 13.15
N SER A 201 -16.80 -3.68 13.08
CA SER A 201 -16.17 -2.60 13.82
C SER A 201 -16.31 -1.24 13.12
N CYS A 202 -17.16 -1.09 12.09
CA CYS A 202 -17.33 0.20 11.40
C CYS A 202 -18.74 0.40 10.82
N SER A 203 -19.06 1.65 10.47
CA SER A 203 -20.34 2.02 9.89
C SER A 203 -20.51 1.47 8.46
N SER A 204 -21.75 1.17 8.06
CA SER A 204 -22.06 0.73 6.68
C SER A 204 -21.59 1.75 5.63
N ASP A 205 -21.66 3.04 5.95
CA ASP A 205 -21.24 4.11 5.03
C ASP A 205 -19.72 4.16 4.89
N LEU A 206 -18.97 3.93 5.97
CA LEU A 206 -17.51 3.79 5.88
C LEU A 206 -17.11 2.56 5.06
N LEU A 207 -17.78 1.41 5.24
CA LEU A 207 -17.54 0.21 4.43
C LEU A 207 -17.76 0.48 2.93
N LYS A 208 -18.82 1.21 2.58
CA LYS A 208 -19.09 1.64 1.20
C LYS A 208 -18.00 2.56 0.68
N CYS A 209 -17.51 3.50 1.49
CA CYS A 209 -16.41 4.38 1.11
C CYS A 209 -15.11 3.60 0.86
N ILE A 210 -14.78 2.62 1.70
CA ILE A 210 -13.59 1.77 1.54
C ILE A 210 -13.69 0.91 0.28
N ALA A 211 -14.84 0.29 0.03
CA ALA A 211 -15.08 -0.45 -1.21
C ALA A 211 -15.01 0.47 -2.45
N GLY A 212 -15.65 1.64 -2.40
CA GLY A 212 -15.55 2.65 -3.44
C GLY A 212 -14.10 3.09 -3.71
N ALA A 213 -13.31 3.23 -2.65
CA ALA A 213 -11.89 3.54 -2.74
C ALA A 213 -11.08 2.43 -3.43
N ALA A 214 -11.37 1.17 -3.14
CA ALA A 214 -10.75 0.04 -3.83
C ALA A 214 -11.07 0.05 -5.34
N SER A 215 -12.33 0.22 -5.71
CA SER A 215 -12.76 0.33 -7.12
C SER A 215 -12.09 1.52 -7.83
N SER A 216 -12.06 2.68 -7.19
CA SER A 216 -11.40 3.89 -7.73
C SER A 216 -9.89 3.69 -7.86
N PHE A 217 -9.23 3.05 -6.89
CA PHE A 217 -7.80 2.73 -6.96
C PHE A 217 -7.46 1.80 -8.13
N ILE A 218 -8.26 0.75 -8.34
CA ILE A 218 -8.10 -0.18 -9.49
C ILE A 218 -8.27 0.60 -10.81
N SER A 219 -9.29 1.45 -10.90
CA SER A 219 -9.55 2.28 -12.08
C SER A 219 -8.41 3.26 -12.38
N PHE A 220 -7.89 3.94 -11.35
CA PHE A 220 -6.72 4.82 -11.47
C PHE A 220 -5.49 4.06 -11.95
N THR A 221 -5.25 2.88 -11.36
CA THR A 221 -4.12 2.01 -11.73
C THR A 221 -4.25 1.51 -13.17
N SER A 222 -5.47 1.17 -13.59
CA SER A 222 -5.78 0.78 -14.98
C SER A 222 -5.42 1.88 -15.97
N ARG A 223 -5.80 3.13 -15.67
CA ARG A 223 -5.42 4.30 -16.47
C ARG A 223 -3.90 4.51 -16.49
N LEU A 224 -3.24 4.48 -15.34
CA LEU A 224 -1.78 4.63 -15.26
C LEU A 224 -1.06 3.52 -16.03
N ASN A 225 -1.58 2.30 -16.01
CA ASN A 225 -1.00 1.19 -16.77
C ASN A 225 -1.11 1.39 -18.28
N ARG A 226 -2.29 1.84 -18.76
CA ARG A 226 -2.50 2.18 -20.18
C ARG A 226 -1.60 3.32 -20.65
N GLU A 227 -1.32 4.28 -19.76
CA GLU A 227 -0.42 5.41 -20.04
C GLU A 227 1.08 5.06 -19.84
N HIS A 228 1.42 3.84 -19.43
CA HIS A 228 2.79 3.43 -19.04
C HIS A 228 3.40 4.30 -17.93
N ARG A 229 2.57 4.76 -16.98
CA ARG A 229 2.96 5.63 -15.84
C ARG A 229 2.98 4.90 -14.50
N VAL A 230 2.91 3.58 -14.50
CA VAL A 230 3.10 2.77 -13.30
C VAL A 230 4.57 2.85 -12.89
N VAL A 231 4.81 3.43 -11.72
CA VAL A 231 6.16 3.67 -11.19
C VAL A 231 6.85 2.38 -10.74
N SER A 232 6.08 1.40 -10.27
CA SER A 232 6.62 0.16 -9.72
C SER A 232 5.57 -0.94 -9.85
N ILE A 233 5.81 -1.90 -10.73
CA ILE A 233 4.91 -3.01 -11.01
C ILE A 233 4.69 -3.84 -9.75
N TRP A 234 5.75 -4.14 -9.00
CA TRP A 234 5.65 -4.95 -7.79
C TRP A 234 4.73 -4.33 -6.74
N THR A 235 5.02 -3.09 -6.35
CA THR A 235 4.32 -2.44 -5.22
C THR A 235 2.88 -2.12 -5.61
N THR A 236 2.66 -1.82 -6.91
CA THR A 236 1.32 -1.67 -7.45
C THR A 236 0.57 -3.00 -7.49
N ALA A 237 1.22 -4.14 -7.78
CA ALA A 237 0.59 -5.46 -7.76
C ALA A 237 0.08 -5.84 -6.35
N GLU A 238 0.86 -5.53 -5.30
CA GLU A 238 0.42 -5.78 -3.91
C GLU A 238 -0.78 -4.92 -3.51
N SER A 239 -0.72 -3.61 -3.76
CA SER A 239 -1.88 -2.73 -3.49
C SER A 239 -3.10 -3.08 -4.34
N LEU A 240 -2.88 -3.61 -5.55
CA LEU A 240 -3.94 -4.04 -6.43
C LEU A 240 -4.62 -5.32 -5.92
N LEU A 241 -3.86 -6.29 -5.42
CA LEU A 241 -4.42 -7.47 -4.74
C LEU A 241 -5.25 -7.05 -3.52
N GLN A 242 -4.74 -6.14 -2.70
CA GLN A 242 -5.45 -5.62 -1.53
C GLN A 242 -6.76 -4.95 -1.93
N ALA A 243 -6.74 -4.08 -2.95
CA ALA A 243 -7.94 -3.44 -3.47
C ALA A 243 -8.95 -4.46 -4.02
N GLY A 244 -8.48 -5.43 -4.80
CA GLY A 244 -9.32 -6.51 -5.31
C GLY A 244 -9.97 -7.33 -4.20
N ALA A 245 -9.20 -7.68 -3.16
CA ALA A 245 -9.71 -8.42 -2.00
C ALA A 245 -10.75 -7.64 -1.21
N VAL A 246 -10.51 -6.34 -0.96
CA VAL A 246 -11.48 -5.44 -0.31
C VAL A 246 -12.79 -5.38 -1.09
N TRP A 247 -12.70 -5.20 -2.41
CA TRP A 247 -13.90 -5.15 -3.25
C TRP A 247 -14.66 -6.48 -3.25
N GLY A 248 -13.95 -7.61 -3.41
CA GLY A 248 -14.55 -8.94 -3.35
C GLY A 248 -15.22 -9.24 -2.01
N ALA A 249 -14.54 -8.94 -0.89
CA ALA A 249 -15.10 -9.10 0.45
C ALA A 249 -16.34 -8.21 0.67
N TYR A 250 -16.31 -6.97 0.17
CA TYR A 250 -17.49 -6.10 0.20
C TYR A 250 -18.66 -6.68 -0.60
N LEU A 251 -18.42 -7.31 -1.77
CA LEU A 251 -19.48 -7.98 -2.54
C LEU A 251 -20.12 -9.12 -1.75
N ILE A 252 -19.32 -9.96 -1.06
CA ILE A 252 -19.82 -11.02 -0.17
C ILE A 252 -20.67 -10.42 0.95
N LEU A 253 -20.15 -9.45 1.69
CA LEU A 253 -20.86 -8.81 2.80
C LEU A 253 -22.16 -8.14 2.35
N SER A 254 -22.14 -7.51 1.18
CA SER A 254 -23.33 -6.84 0.63
C SER A 254 -24.44 -7.80 0.23
N LYS A 255 -24.10 -9.06 -0.06
CA LYS A 255 -25.04 -10.13 -0.38
C LYS A 255 -25.57 -10.85 0.87
N GLN A 256 -24.72 -11.01 1.89
CA GLN A 256 -25.08 -11.67 3.16
C GLN A 256 -25.92 -10.78 4.09
N GLY A 257 -25.97 -9.47 3.87
CA GLY A 257 -26.69 -8.53 4.73
C GLY A 257 -28.22 -8.69 4.69
N GLU A 258 -28.82 -8.87 5.86
CA GLU A 258 -30.27 -8.75 6.08
C GLU A 258 -30.83 -7.42 5.51
N PRO A 259 -32.11 -7.38 5.09
CA PRO A 259 -32.69 -6.28 4.28
C PRO A 259 -32.74 -4.90 4.96
N LYS A 260 -32.22 -4.71 6.18
CA LYS A 260 -32.42 -3.46 6.94
C LYS A 260 -31.15 -2.65 7.20
N ALA A 261 -29.95 -3.20 7.06
CA ALA A 261 -28.71 -2.48 7.37
C ALA A 261 -28.03 -1.82 6.14
N LEU A 262 -28.31 -2.32 4.93
CA LEU A 262 -27.66 -1.87 3.69
C LEU A 262 -28.60 -1.15 2.71
N GLN A 263 -29.90 -1.03 3.03
CA GLN A 263 -30.88 -0.27 2.24
C GLN A 263 -30.73 1.24 2.44
N GLY A 264 -29.59 1.79 2.02
CA GLY A 264 -29.50 3.19 1.65
C GLY A 264 -29.95 3.39 0.19
N PRO A 265 -30.53 4.54 -0.17
CA PRO A 265 -31.04 4.82 -1.53
C PRO A 265 -29.98 4.78 -2.64
N SER A 266 -28.70 4.53 -2.31
CA SER A 266 -27.56 4.50 -3.22
C SER A 266 -27.18 3.12 -3.76
N PHE A 267 -27.77 2.01 -3.28
CA PHE A 267 -27.41 0.68 -3.81
C PHE A 267 -27.96 0.43 -5.23
N ASN A 268 -29.00 1.17 -5.64
CA ASN A 268 -29.54 1.14 -7.01
C ASN A 268 -28.60 1.77 -8.06
N LEU A 269 -27.40 2.26 -7.69
CA LEU A 269 -26.42 2.79 -8.65
C LEU A 269 -25.43 1.76 -9.20
N LEU A 270 -25.29 0.58 -8.59
CA LEU A 270 -24.39 -0.46 -9.09
C LEU A 270 -25.19 -1.42 -9.99
N LYS A 271 -25.27 -1.11 -11.29
CA LYS A 271 -25.81 -2.05 -12.27
C LYS A 271 -25.07 -3.40 -12.14
N PRO A 272 -25.74 -4.56 -12.26
CA PRO A 272 -25.13 -5.87 -12.08
C PRO A 272 -23.85 -6.10 -12.90
N GLY A 273 -23.77 -5.57 -14.13
CA GLY A 273 -22.55 -5.62 -14.96
C GLY A 273 -21.42 -4.65 -14.55
N SER A 274 -21.71 -3.63 -13.73
CA SER A 274 -20.74 -2.65 -13.21
C SER A 274 -20.06 -3.13 -11.92
N SER A 275 -20.70 -4.00 -11.15
CA SER A 275 -20.13 -4.52 -9.89
C SER A 275 -18.92 -5.44 -10.08
N MET A 276 -18.83 -6.13 -11.22
CA MET A 276 -17.72 -7.04 -11.55
C MET A 276 -16.56 -6.36 -12.27
N GLU A 277 -16.78 -5.15 -12.78
CA GLU A 277 -15.77 -4.41 -13.54
C GLU A 277 -14.45 -4.25 -12.75
N PRO A 278 -14.43 -3.90 -11.46
CA PRO A 278 -13.19 -3.79 -10.70
C PRO A 278 -12.43 -5.13 -10.60
N LEU A 279 -13.13 -6.25 -10.46
CA LEU A 279 -12.50 -7.57 -10.42
C LEU A 279 -11.85 -7.93 -11.76
N LEU A 280 -12.57 -7.70 -12.87
CA LEU A 280 -12.04 -7.93 -14.21
C LEU A 280 -10.84 -7.04 -14.52
N GLN A 281 -10.88 -5.77 -14.12
CA GLN A 281 -9.77 -4.85 -14.25
C GLN A 281 -8.56 -5.30 -13.41
N CYS A 282 -8.79 -5.79 -12.19
CA CYS A 282 -7.75 -6.37 -11.34
C CYS A 282 -7.07 -7.57 -12.03
N SER A 283 -7.85 -8.54 -12.53
CA SER A 283 -7.32 -9.69 -13.28
C SER A 283 -6.47 -9.28 -14.48
N ALA A 284 -6.96 -8.32 -15.28
CA ALA A 284 -6.26 -7.83 -16.47
C ALA A 284 -4.95 -7.13 -16.11
N LEU A 285 -4.94 -6.34 -15.04
CA LEU A 285 -3.75 -5.63 -14.57
C LEU A 285 -2.70 -6.58 -14.02
N LEU A 286 -3.07 -7.53 -13.16
CA LEU A 286 -2.15 -8.51 -12.61
C LEU A 286 -1.53 -9.39 -13.71
N SER A 287 -2.33 -9.80 -14.70
CA SER A 287 -1.84 -10.51 -15.87
C SER A 287 -0.81 -9.68 -16.64
N SER A 288 -1.13 -8.40 -16.91
CA SER A 288 -0.23 -7.45 -17.58
C SER A 288 1.06 -7.19 -16.77
N PHE A 289 1.00 -7.24 -15.45
CA PHE A 289 2.16 -7.16 -14.57
C PHE A 289 3.01 -8.42 -14.63
N ALA A 290 2.40 -9.61 -14.60
CA ALA A 290 3.11 -10.89 -14.67
C ALA A 290 3.85 -11.12 -16.01
N GLU A 291 3.36 -10.52 -17.10
CA GLU A 291 4.04 -10.52 -18.39
C GLU A 291 5.35 -9.72 -18.37
N ARG A 292 5.38 -8.59 -17.66
CA ARG A 292 6.53 -7.68 -17.58
C ARG A 292 7.48 -8.00 -16.43
N TRP A 293 6.96 -8.57 -15.34
CA TRP A 293 7.68 -8.87 -14.11
C TRP A 293 7.40 -10.33 -13.71
N LYS A 294 8.36 -11.23 -13.98
CA LYS A 294 8.19 -12.69 -13.80
C LYS A 294 7.68 -13.11 -12.40
N PRO A 295 8.17 -12.54 -11.28
CA PRO A 295 7.63 -12.85 -9.95
C PRO A 295 6.15 -12.50 -9.79
N GLY A 296 5.61 -11.59 -10.62
CA GLY A 296 4.20 -11.22 -10.67
C GLY A 296 3.23 -12.39 -10.92
N ARG A 297 3.73 -13.53 -11.43
CA ARG A 297 2.92 -14.76 -11.54
C ARG A 297 2.38 -15.25 -10.20
N GLN A 298 3.10 -15.03 -9.10
CA GLN A 298 2.61 -15.40 -7.76
C GLN A 298 1.39 -14.57 -7.37
N TYR A 299 1.35 -13.30 -7.77
CA TYR A 299 0.22 -12.41 -7.52
C TYR A 299 -1.00 -12.84 -8.34
N VAL A 300 -0.80 -13.26 -9.60
CA VAL A 300 -1.87 -13.84 -10.43
C VAL A 300 -2.42 -15.11 -9.79
N GLN A 301 -1.55 -16.03 -9.35
CA GLN A 301 -2.00 -17.27 -8.69
C GLN A 301 -2.80 -17.01 -7.41
N ALA A 302 -2.34 -16.08 -6.56
CA ALA A 302 -3.07 -15.69 -5.35
C ALA A 302 -4.43 -15.06 -5.69
N TRP A 303 -4.47 -14.22 -6.73
CA TRP A 303 -5.70 -13.62 -7.22
C TRP A 303 -6.68 -14.65 -7.77
N ASP A 304 -6.22 -15.57 -8.62
CA ASP A 304 -7.05 -16.60 -9.21
C ASP A 304 -7.69 -17.46 -8.11
N ALA A 305 -6.90 -17.91 -7.13
CA ALA A 305 -7.40 -18.66 -5.97
C ALA A 305 -8.45 -17.87 -5.16
N PHE A 306 -8.23 -16.56 -4.95
CA PHE A 306 -9.21 -15.69 -4.30
C PHE A 306 -10.50 -15.58 -5.12
N THR A 307 -10.41 -15.38 -6.44
CA THR A 307 -11.60 -15.28 -7.29
C THR A 307 -12.36 -16.59 -7.37
N GLU A 308 -11.69 -17.74 -7.45
CA GLU A 308 -12.32 -19.06 -7.42
C GLU A 308 -13.14 -19.25 -6.13
N MET A 309 -12.58 -18.88 -4.98
CA MET A 309 -13.30 -18.89 -3.69
C MET A 309 -14.50 -17.94 -3.70
N LEU A 310 -14.32 -16.71 -4.20
CA LEU A 310 -15.40 -15.72 -4.31
C LEU A 310 -16.56 -16.23 -5.19
N TRP A 311 -16.25 -16.88 -6.32
CA TRP A 311 -17.26 -17.46 -7.20
C TRP A 311 -17.98 -18.65 -6.56
N ALA A 312 -17.25 -19.52 -5.87
CA ALA A 312 -17.84 -20.65 -5.16
C ALA A 312 -18.85 -20.18 -4.09
N ASP A 313 -18.50 -19.17 -3.29
CA ASP A 313 -19.42 -18.59 -2.31
C ASP A 313 -20.64 -17.93 -2.98
N MET A 314 -20.44 -17.27 -4.12
CA MET A 314 -21.54 -16.67 -4.88
C MET A 314 -22.51 -17.68 -5.50
N ASP A 315 -22.02 -18.84 -5.92
CA ASP A 315 -22.81 -19.88 -6.57
C ASP A 315 -23.60 -20.73 -5.56
N LEU A 316 -23.01 -21.01 -4.38
CA LEU A 316 -23.64 -21.79 -3.31
C LEU A 316 -24.97 -21.14 -2.82
N ASP A 317 -24.98 -19.82 -2.62
CA ASP A 317 -26.17 -19.10 -2.18
C ASP A 317 -27.27 -19.03 -3.27
N THR A 318 -26.88 -19.06 -4.55
CA THR A 318 -27.84 -19.10 -5.67
C THR A 318 -28.59 -20.43 -5.71
N GLN A 319 -27.90 -21.53 -5.37
CA GLN A 319 -28.54 -22.85 -5.22
C GLN A 319 -29.46 -22.90 -4.00
N GLU A 320 -29.06 -22.37 -2.84
CA GLU A 320 -29.92 -22.38 -1.65
C GLU A 320 -31.20 -21.56 -1.87
N GLN A 321 -31.10 -20.35 -2.44
CA GLN A 321 -32.29 -19.53 -2.77
C GLN A 321 -33.19 -20.17 -3.84
N SER A 322 -32.60 -20.90 -4.81
CA SER A 322 -33.37 -21.67 -5.80
C SER A 322 -34.11 -22.86 -5.16
N ILE A 323 -33.54 -23.50 -4.14
CA ILE A 323 -34.17 -24.63 -3.44
C ILE A 323 -35.32 -24.13 -2.55
N TYR A 324 -35.13 -23.04 -1.81
CA TYR A 324 -36.19 -22.46 -0.99
C TYR A 324 -37.35 -21.88 -1.82
N SER A 325 -37.07 -21.28 -2.98
CA SER A 325 -38.12 -20.81 -3.90
C SER A 325 -38.87 -21.98 -4.56
N ALA A 326 -38.18 -23.05 -4.95
CA ALA A 326 -38.82 -24.26 -5.47
C ALA A 326 -39.70 -24.97 -4.42
N GLN A 327 -39.30 -24.99 -3.15
CA GLN A 327 -40.12 -25.55 -2.07
C GLN A 327 -41.38 -24.74 -1.78
N ASN A 328 -41.31 -23.41 -1.87
CA ASN A 328 -42.49 -22.54 -1.68
C ASN A 328 -43.49 -22.59 -2.83
N VAL A 329 -43.07 -22.97 -4.05
CA VAL A 329 -43.97 -23.20 -5.19
C VAL A 329 -44.66 -24.57 -5.11
N ILE A 330 -44.05 -25.54 -4.42
CA ILE A 330 -44.66 -26.88 -4.20
C ILE A 330 -45.66 -26.86 -3.02
N LEU A 331 -45.56 -25.87 -2.14
CA LEU A 331 -46.40 -25.70 -0.95
C LEU A 331 -47.55 -24.67 -1.12
N ALA A 332 -47.72 -24.09 -2.31
CA ALA A 332 -48.81 -23.17 -2.67
C ALA A 332 -49.75 -23.83 -3.69
#